data_AF-A0A1L7I9C9-F1
#
_entry.id   AF-A0A1L7I9C9-F1
#
_cell.length_a   1.000
_cell.length_b   1.000
_cell.length_c   1.000
_cell.angle_alpha   90.00
_cell.angle_beta   90.00
_cell.angle_gamma   90.00
#
_symmetry.space_group_name_H-M   'P 1'
#
loop_
_entity.id
_entity.type
_entity.pdbx_description
1 polymer ?
#
loop_
_entity_poly.entity_id
_entity_poly.type
_entity_poly.pdbx_seq_one_letter_code
_entity_poly.pdbx_strand_id
1 'polypeptide(L)'
;MGWMGSPSRWRTMPWMVTFFGILVIPLGLVHIFLVISQPIVVGEWCTFCLLAAAIMLPMIPLEFDEVIAMRQHMVQAKKRGDNLWKVFWKGGEAFEENKDERTTELIEFPKKPMGVFKSSVWGMSVPWTLGVSTALGVFAMFAPATFGVDITTTSAHAFHLGGSLIVVTSVICMGEIVRRGRYLNILLGLGVAITPWIAGDGSLGLSVAGTIVGLAVAALSFPRGPKKEEYGLWDKYVK
;
A
#
# COMPACT_ATOMS: atom_id res chain seq x y z
N MET A 1 -20.76 -12.33 2.65
CA MET A 1 -20.16 -11.05 3.08
C MET A 1 -20.33 -9.91 2.07
N GLY A 2 -20.57 -10.16 0.78
CA GLY A 2 -20.79 -9.10 -0.23
C GLY A 2 -22.03 -8.21 -0.04
N TRP A 3 -23.03 -8.63 0.74
CA TRP A 3 -24.19 -7.78 1.09
C TRP A 3 -23.83 -6.66 2.10
N MET A 4 -22.69 -6.78 2.79
CA MET A 4 -22.27 -5.84 3.84
C MET A 4 -21.40 -4.67 3.32
N GLY A 5 -21.29 -4.50 2.00
CA GLY A 5 -20.49 -3.45 1.36
C GLY A 5 -21.20 -2.09 1.28
N SER A 6 -21.63 -1.56 2.42
CA SER A 6 -22.20 -0.20 2.49
C SER A 6 -21.12 0.84 2.87
N PRO A 7 -21.11 2.05 2.28
CA PRO A 7 -20.21 3.15 2.64
C PRO A 7 -20.27 3.53 4.13
N SER A 8 -21.35 3.19 4.84
CA SER A 8 -21.52 3.47 6.26
C SER A 8 -20.94 2.39 7.19
N ARG A 9 -20.26 1.35 6.65
CA ARG A 9 -19.80 0.18 7.42
C ARG A 9 -18.94 0.52 8.63
N TRP A 10 -18.01 1.47 8.48
CA TRP A 10 -17.11 1.93 9.55
C TRP A 10 -17.85 2.52 10.76
N ARG A 11 -19.08 2.97 10.56
CA ARG A 11 -19.95 3.56 11.60
C ARG A 11 -21.00 2.57 12.12
N THR A 12 -21.61 1.79 11.24
CA THR A 12 -22.72 0.88 11.62
C THR A 12 -22.21 -0.44 12.20
N MET A 13 -21.00 -0.87 11.81
CA MET A 13 -20.37 -2.11 12.30
C MET A 13 -18.86 -1.93 12.59
N PRO A 14 -18.46 -1.09 13.57
CA PRO A 14 -17.04 -0.84 13.89
C PRO A 14 -16.26 -2.12 14.26
N TRP A 15 -16.91 -3.07 14.94
CA TRP A 15 -16.31 -4.35 15.31
C TRP A 15 -15.82 -5.14 14.09
N MET A 16 -16.60 -5.16 13.01
CA MET A 16 -16.28 -5.92 11.80
C MET A 16 -15.06 -5.31 11.10
N VAL A 17 -15.02 -3.99 10.97
CA VAL A 17 -13.86 -3.28 10.41
C VAL A 17 -12.61 -3.54 11.23
N THR A 18 -12.73 -3.63 12.55
CA THR A 18 -11.61 -3.96 13.44
C THR A 18 -11.08 -5.36 13.17
N PHE A 19 -11.93 -6.38 13.10
CA PHE A 19 -11.50 -7.75 12.77
C PHE A 19 -10.91 -7.84 11.37
N PHE A 20 -11.51 -7.16 10.40
CA PHE A 20 -11.01 -7.14 9.04
C PHE A 20 -9.62 -6.51 8.96
N GLY A 21 -9.41 -5.36 9.61
CA GLY A 21 -8.09 -4.74 9.71
C GLY A 21 -7.05 -5.62 10.41
N ILE A 22 -7.43 -6.29 11.51
CA ILE A 22 -6.54 -7.21 12.25
C ILE A 22 -6.22 -8.47 11.45
N LEU A 23 -7.13 -8.95 10.59
CA LEU A 23 -6.87 -10.12 9.77
C LEU A 23 -6.05 -9.72 8.54
N VAL A 24 -6.50 -8.73 7.77
CA VAL A 24 -5.94 -8.48 6.45
C VAL A 24 -4.61 -7.73 6.51
N ILE A 25 -4.43 -6.75 7.41
CA ILE A 25 -3.15 -6.02 7.47
C ILE A 25 -2.00 -6.95 7.86
N PRO A 26 -2.07 -7.72 8.97
CA PRO A 26 -1.01 -8.65 9.34
C PRO A 26 -0.86 -9.82 8.36
N LEU A 27 -1.95 -10.44 7.92
CA LEU A 27 -1.86 -11.56 6.97
C LEU A 27 -1.31 -11.10 5.62
N GLY A 28 -1.68 -9.89 5.17
CA GLY A 28 -1.13 -9.26 3.97
C GLY A 28 0.36 -9.00 4.09
N LEU A 29 0.83 -8.51 5.25
CA LEU A 29 2.26 -8.33 5.51
C LEU A 29 3.03 -9.66 5.56
N VAL A 30 2.46 -10.70 6.16
CA VAL A 30 3.05 -12.04 6.15
C VAL A 30 3.13 -12.59 4.72
N HIS A 31 2.07 -12.42 3.92
CA HIS A 31 2.08 -12.82 2.52
C HIS A 31 3.15 -12.09 1.71
N ILE A 32 3.28 -10.76 1.88
CA ILE A 32 4.36 -9.98 1.26
C ILE A 32 5.73 -10.52 1.66
N PHE A 33 5.94 -10.79 2.95
CA PHE A 33 7.21 -11.35 3.43
C PHE A 33 7.54 -12.69 2.77
N LEU A 34 6.55 -13.59 2.65
CA LEU A 34 6.73 -14.88 1.98
C LEU A 34 7.06 -14.72 0.50
N VAL A 35 6.44 -13.78 -0.21
CA VAL A 35 6.73 -13.52 -1.63
C VAL A 35 8.13 -12.94 -1.80
N ILE A 36 8.57 -12.05 -0.90
CA ILE A 36 9.92 -11.46 -0.93
C ILE A 36 11.00 -12.49 -0.61
N SER A 37 10.72 -13.44 0.28
CA SER A 37 11.71 -14.44 0.69
C SER A 37 11.95 -15.53 -0.37
N GLN A 38 11.00 -15.78 -1.27
CA GLN A 38 11.12 -16.79 -2.34
C GLN A 38 12.40 -16.66 -3.19
N PRO A 39 12.69 -15.53 -3.86
CA PRO A 39 13.90 -15.41 -4.67
C PRO A 39 15.19 -15.45 -3.84
N ILE A 40 15.13 -15.15 -2.54
CA ILE A 40 16.31 -15.12 -1.66
C ILE A 40 16.62 -16.51 -1.09
N VAL A 41 15.61 -17.23 -0.62
CA VAL A 41 15.77 -18.51 0.08
C VAL A 41 15.70 -19.69 -0.89
N VAL A 42 14.79 -19.64 -1.86
CA VAL A 42 14.55 -20.73 -2.82
C VAL A 42 15.35 -20.50 -4.11
N GLY A 43 15.68 -19.25 -4.44
CA GLY A 43 16.35 -18.91 -5.69
C GLY A 43 15.43 -19.01 -6.91
N GLU A 44 14.11 -18.97 -6.70
CA GLU A 44 13.12 -19.15 -7.76
C GLU A 44 11.94 -18.17 -7.62
N TRP A 45 11.25 -17.92 -8.74
CA TRP A 45 10.08 -17.05 -8.79
C TRP A 45 8.79 -17.85 -8.91
N CYS A 46 7.82 -17.55 -8.04
CA CYS A 46 6.47 -18.11 -8.14
C CYS A 46 5.55 -17.13 -8.87
N THR A 47 5.25 -17.37 -10.15
CA THR A 47 4.36 -16.51 -10.96
C THR A 47 2.99 -16.31 -10.32
N PHE A 48 2.39 -17.37 -9.78
CA PHE A 48 1.08 -17.27 -9.11
C PHE A 48 1.15 -16.46 -7.81
N CYS A 49 2.28 -16.50 -7.10
CA CYS A 49 2.48 -15.75 -5.86
C CYS A 49 2.69 -14.26 -6.16
N LEU A 50 3.44 -13.92 -7.22
CA LEU A 50 3.57 -12.55 -7.71
C LEU A 50 2.23 -11.99 -8.19
N LEU A 51 1.44 -12.79 -8.91
CA LEU A 51 0.11 -12.39 -9.34
C LEU A 51 -0.81 -12.14 -8.14
N ALA A 52 -0.82 -13.03 -7.15
CA ALA A 52 -1.58 -12.85 -5.93
C ALA A 52 -1.15 -11.59 -5.17
N ALA A 53 0.16 -11.33 -5.08
CA ALA A 53 0.70 -10.12 -4.47
C ALA A 53 0.26 -8.85 -5.23
N ALA A 54 0.29 -8.87 -6.57
CA ALA A 54 -0.13 -7.75 -7.40
C ALA A 54 -1.62 -7.39 -7.21
N ILE A 55 -2.47 -8.38 -6.96
CA ILE A 55 -3.90 -8.18 -6.70
C ILE A 55 -4.16 -7.70 -5.27
N MET A 56 -3.51 -8.30 -4.27
CA MET A 56 -3.79 -8.01 -2.86
C MET A 56 -3.09 -6.74 -2.34
N LEU A 57 -1.92 -6.39 -2.87
CA LEU A 57 -1.14 -5.25 -2.38
C LEU A 57 -1.89 -3.91 -2.48
N PRO A 58 -2.62 -3.59 -3.58
CA PRO A 58 -3.47 -2.40 -3.65
C PRO A 58 -4.67 -2.41 -2.68
N MET A 59 -5.11 -3.58 -2.18
CA MET A 59 -6.23 -3.65 -1.24
C MET A 59 -5.84 -3.09 0.14
N ILE A 60 -4.60 -3.29 0.55
CA ILE A 60 -4.08 -2.86 1.86
C ILE A 60 -4.35 -1.37 2.15
N PRO A 61 -3.93 -0.40 1.31
CA PRO A 61 -4.19 1.02 1.59
C PRO A 61 -5.69 1.37 1.63
N LEU A 62 -6.54 0.70 0.85
CA LEU A 62 -7.99 0.94 0.87
C LEU A 62 -8.60 0.52 2.22
N GLU A 63 -8.06 -0.51 2.86
CA GLU A 63 -8.52 -0.97 4.16
C GLU A 63 -8.03 -0.07 5.31
N PHE A 64 -6.82 0.49 5.17
CA PHE A 64 -6.33 1.48 6.11
C PHE A 64 -7.29 2.68 6.23
N ASP A 65 -7.92 3.08 5.12
CA ASP A 65 -8.89 4.18 5.11
C ASP A 65 -10.11 3.90 5.99
N GLU A 66 -10.69 2.69 5.87
CA GLU A 66 -11.80 2.29 6.72
C GLU A 66 -11.42 2.16 8.19
N VAL A 67 -10.25 1.59 8.49
CA VAL A 67 -9.78 1.41 9.87
C VAL A 67 -9.55 2.77 10.54
N ILE A 68 -8.98 3.75 9.82
CA ILE A 68 -8.79 5.10 10.33
C ILE A 68 -10.12 5.82 10.51
N ALA A 69 -11.06 5.72 9.57
CA ALA A 69 -12.40 6.31 9.71
C ALA A 69 -13.15 5.75 10.92
N MET A 70 -13.14 4.42 11.10
CA MET A 70 -13.70 3.75 12.27
C MET A 70 -13.04 4.24 13.56
N ARG A 71 -11.70 4.35 13.59
CA ARG A 71 -10.99 4.86 14.77
C ARG A 71 -11.39 6.29 15.11
N GLN A 72 -11.53 7.15 14.10
CA GLN A 72 -12.01 8.53 14.30
C GLN A 72 -13.43 8.54 14.89
N HIS A 73 -14.33 7.69 14.39
CA HIS A 73 -15.67 7.53 14.93
C HIS A 73 -15.66 7.18 16.42
N MET A 74 -14.85 6.18 16.80
CA MET A 74 -14.74 5.71 18.18
C MET A 74 -14.16 6.79 19.12
N VAL A 75 -13.18 7.56 18.64
CA VAL A 75 -12.61 8.69 19.40
C VAL A 75 -13.63 9.79 19.60
N GLN A 76 -14.45 10.11 18.59
CA GLN A 76 -15.51 11.10 18.69
C GLN A 76 -16.63 10.64 19.64
N ALA A 77 -17.06 9.36 19.54
CA ALA A 77 -18.03 8.77 20.46
C ALA A 77 -17.54 8.84 21.92
N LYS A 78 -16.25 8.55 22.17
CA LYS A 78 -15.64 8.69 23.51
C LYS A 78 -15.76 10.14 24.03
N LYS A 79 -15.49 11.12 23.16
CA LYS A 79 -15.55 12.55 23.53
C LYS A 79 -16.97 13.04 23.81
N ARG A 80 -17.99 12.43 23.20
CA ARG A 80 -19.41 12.70 23.48
C ARG A 80 -19.88 12.10 24.82
N GLY A 81 -19.09 11.21 25.42
CA GLY A 81 -19.49 10.45 26.61
C GLY A 81 -20.34 9.22 26.27
N ASP A 82 -20.38 8.79 25.01
CA ASP A 82 -21.10 7.58 24.61
C ASP A 82 -20.46 6.33 25.19
N ASN A 83 -21.27 5.30 25.47
CA ASN A 83 -20.75 4.00 25.86
C ASN A 83 -20.05 3.32 24.66
N LEU A 84 -18.72 3.32 24.67
CA LEU A 84 -17.88 2.74 23.62
C LEU A 84 -18.19 1.28 23.31
N TRP A 85 -18.58 0.48 24.30
CA TRP A 85 -18.94 -0.92 24.07
C TRP A 85 -20.20 -1.03 23.21
N LYS A 86 -21.20 -0.18 23.47
CA LYS A 86 -22.43 -0.12 22.69
C LYS A 86 -22.13 0.35 21.26
N VAL A 87 -21.36 1.42 21.10
CA VAL A 87 -21.01 1.97 19.78
C VAL A 87 -20.17 0.99 18.97
N PHE A 88 -19.23 0.30 19.60
CA PHE A 88 -18.38 -0.69 18.92
C PHE A 88 -19.19 -1.87 18.35
N TRP A 89 -20.10 -2.44 19.14
CA TRP A 89 -20.86 -3.63 18.75
C TRP A 89 -22.12 -3.33 17.94
N LYS A 90 -22.83 -2.24 18.24
CA LYS A 90 -24.12 -1.91 17.60
C LYS A 90 -24.02 -0.79 16.57
N GLY A 91 -22.85 -0.15 16.44
CA GLY A 91 -22.70 1.07 15.68
C GLY A 91 -23.21 2.31 16.43
N GLY A 92 -22.92 3.49 15.88
CA GLY A 92 -23.34 4.77 16.45
C GLY A 92 -23.79 5.77 15.38
N GLU A 93 -24.35 6.88 15.83
CA GLU A 93 -24.65 8.00 14.95
C GLU A 93 -23.40 8.82 14.64
N ALA A 94 -23.29 9.28 13.39
CA ALA A 94 -22.16 10.08 12.94
C ALA A 94 -22.20 11.43 13.66
N PHE A 95 -21.04 12.07 13.82
CA PHE A 95 -21.01 13.44 14.36
C PHE A 95 -21.61 14.45 13.38
N GLU A 96 -21.32 14.27 12.09
CA GLU A 96 -21.96 14.95 10.98
C GLU A 96 -22.47 13.90 10.01
N GLU A 97 -23.74 13.99 9.63
CA GLU A 97 -24.34 13.11 8.61
C GLU A 97 -24.16 13.76 7.24
N ASN A 98 -22.92 13.79 6.76
CA ASN A 98 -22.63 14.21 5.39
C ASN A 98 -23.14 13.10 4.46
N LYS A 99 -24.21 13.38 3.70
CA LYS A 99 -24.69 12.47 2.66
C LYS A 99 -23.66 12.44 1.54
N ASP A 100 -23.03 11.29 1.36
CA ASP A 100 -22.14 11.06 0.23
C ASP A 100 -22.97 10.81 -1.03
N GLU A 101 -23.28 11.89 -1.76
CA GLU A 101 -24.00 11.84 -3.03
C GLU A 101 -23.10 11.43 -4.21
N ARG A 102 -21.77 11.37 -3.99
CA ARG A 102 -20.77 11.11 -5.03
C ARG A 102 -20.58 9.61 -5.25
N THR A 103 -20.76 8.79 -4.21
CA THR A 103 -20.56 7.34 -4.24
C THR A 103 -21.66 6.59 -4.97
N THR A 104 -21.26 5.85 -6.00
CA THR A 104 -22.17 4.94 -6.72
C THR A 104 -22.34 3.66 -5.91
N GLU A 105 -23.57 3.36 -5.50
CA GLU A 105 -23.86 2.15 -4.72
C GLU A 105 -23.53 0.86 -5.49
N LEU A 106 -23.06 -0.16 -4.76
CA LEU A 106 -22.74 -1.47 -5.36
C LEU A 106 -23.92 -2.09 -6.13
N ILE A 107 -25.16 -1.80 -5.73
CA ILE A 107 -26.37 -2.30 -6.41
C ILE A 107 -26.50 -1.77 -7.85
N GLU A 108 -25.87 -0.64 -8.16
CA GLU A 108 -25.84 -0.08 -9.51
C GLU A 108 -24.77 -0.73 -10.41
N PHE A 109 -23.98 -1.70 -9.93
CA PHE A 109 -22.91 -2.34 -10.70
C PHE A 109 -23.35 -2.86 -12.09
N PRO A 110 -24.52 -3.50 -12.26
CA PRO A 110 -24.97 -3.95 -13.59
C PRO A 110 -25.25 -2.80 -14.57
N LYS A 111 -25.57 -1.60 -14.06
CA LYS A 111 -25.94 -0.44 -14.87
C LYS A 111 -24.79 0.55 -15.07
N LYS A 112 -23.90 0.69 -14.07
CA LYS A 112 -22.77 1.63 -14.05
C LYS A 112 -21.50 0.97 -13.49
N PRO A 113 -20.95 -0.06 -14.15
CA PRO A 113 -19.81 -0.82 -13.63
C PRO A 113 -18.56 0.06 -13.40
N MET A 114 -18.30 1.00 -14.31
CA MET A 114 -17.18 1.93 -14.18
C MET A 114 -17.35 2.93 -13.02
N GLY A 115 -18.59 3.35 -12.75
CA GLY A 115 -18.91 4.25 -11.64
C GLY A 115 -18.65 3.59 -10.29
N VAL A 116 -19.08 2.34 -10.13
CA VAL A 116 -18.82 1.53 -8.94
C VAL A 116 -17.32 1.27 -8.77
N PHE A 117 -16.62 0.84 -9.84
CA PHE A 117 -15.18 0.60 -9.78
C PHE A 117 -14.38 1.84 -9.37
N LYS A 118 -14.68 3.00 -9.96
CA LYS A 118 -14.04 4.27 -9.61
C LYS A 118 -14.31 4.66 -8.16
N SER A 119 -15.52 4.39 -7.67
CA SER A 119 -15.89 4.64 -6.26
C SER A 119 -15.13 3.72 -5.30
N SER A 120 -14.88 2.46 -5.68
CA SER A 120 -14.11 1.50 -4.87
C SER A 120 -12.63 1.85 -4.70
N VAL A 121 -12.07 2.68 -5.58
CA VAL A 121 -10.65 3.09 -5.52
C VAL A 121 -10.43 4.51 -5.01
N TRP A 122 -11.48 5.22 -4.55
CA TRP A 122 -11.37 6.64 -4.17
C TRP A 122 -10.41 6.93 -3.01
N GLY A 123 -10.05 5.94 -2.18
CA GLY A 123 -9.03 6.05 -1.14
C GLY A 123 -7.57 6.02 -1.64
N MET A 124 -7.38 5.64 -2.90
CA MET A 124 -6.07 5.56 -3.53
C MET A 124 -5.93 6.64 -4.60
N SER A 125 -4.91 7.48 -4.43
CA SER A 125 -4.44 8.32 -5.53
C SER A 125 -3.16 7.68 -6.06
N VAL A 126 -2.99 7.64 -7.38
CA VAL A 126 -1.76 7.14 -8.01
C VAL A 126 -0.95 8.35 -8.49
N PRO A 127 -0.10 8.98 -7.65
CA PRO A 127 0.86 9.96 -8.12
C PRO A 127 1.79 9.30 -9.13
N TRP A 128 2.09 10.02 -10.21
CA TRP A 128 3.02 9.53 -11.22
C TRP A 128 4.39 9.17 -10.62
N THR A 129 4.84 9.88 -9.58
CA THR A 129 6.12 9.61 -8.91
C THR A 129 6.14 8.22 -8.28
N LEU A 130 5.09 7.84 -7.54
CA LEU A 130 4.96 6.51 -6.94
C LEU A 130 4.73 5.44 -7.99
N GLY A 131 3.98 5.74 -9.06
CA GLY A 131 3.83 4.83 -10.20
C GLY A 131 5.17 4.50 -10.86
N VAL A 132 6.02 5.51 -11.08
CA VAL A 132 7.37 5.32 -11.60
C VAL A 132 8.27 4.62 -10.58
N SER A 133 8.20 4.95 -9.29
CA SER A 133 8.94 4.22 -8.25
C SER A 133 8.56 2.74 -8.18
N THR A 134 7.27 2.40 -8.35
CA THR A 134 6.83 1.00 -8.46
C THR A 134 7.44 0.33 -9.68
N ALA A 135 7.39 0.96 -10.87
CA ALA A 135 7.99 0.40 -12.08
C ALA A 135 9.51 0.19 -11.94
N LEU A 136 10.21 1.15 -11.33
CA LEU A 136 11.64 1.07 -11.02
C LEU A 136 11.95 -0.04 -9.99
N GLY A 137 11.09 -0.23 -8.99
CA GLY A 137 11.20 -1.34 -8.04
C GLY A 137 11.03 -2.70 -8.72
N VAL A 138 10.04 -2.85 -9.61
CA VAL A 138 9.87 -4.06 -10.44
C VAL A 138 11.10 -4.28 -11.33
N PHE A 139 11.61 -3.24 -11.97
CA PHE A 139 12.85 -3.34 -12.74
C PHE A 139 14.01 -3.83 -11.86
N ALA A 140 14.21 -3.25 -10.68
CA ALA A 140 15.26 -3.67 -9.76
C ALA A 140 15.12 -5.15 -9.36
N MET A 141 13.89 -5.65 -9.14
CA MET A 141 13.65 -7.06 -8.85
C MET A 141 14.15 -8.00 -9.95
N PHE A 142 14.07 -7.61 -11.23
CA PHE A 142 14.49 -8.45 -12.35
C PHE A 142 15.87 -8.08 -12.93
N ALA A 143 16.47 -6.97 -12.47
CA ALA A 143 17.74 -6.49 -12.98
C ALA A 143 18.87 -7.53 -12.91
N PRO A 144 19.08 -8.28 -11.80
CA PRO A 144 20.15 -9.29 -11.75
C PRO A 144 20.07 -10.29 -12.91
N ALA A 145 18.88 -10.77 -13.25
CA ALA A 145 18.66 -11.70 -14.35
C ALA A 145 19.00 -11.06 -15.72
N THR A 146 18.64 -9.80 -15.93
CA THR A 146 18.95 -9.08 -17.20
C THR A 146 20.45 -8.81 -17.38
N PHE A 147 21.18 -8.67 -16.29
CA PHE A 147 22.62 -8.43 -16.28
C PHE A 147 23.46 -9.71 -16.12
N GLY A 148 22.83 -10.89 -16.15
CA GLY A 148 23.51 -12.19 -16.07
C GLY A 148 24.17 -12.46 -14.72
N VAL A 149 23.68 -11.86 -13.64
CA VAL A 149 24.17 -12.06 -12.28
C VAL A 149 23.39 -13.20 -11.63
N ASP A 150 24.12 -14.14 -11.03
CA ASP A 150 23.52 -15.31 -10.37
C ASP A 150 22.65 -14.89 -9.17
N ILE A 151 21.50 -15.55 -9.02
CA ILE A 151 20.47 -15.21 -8.02
C ILE A 151 20.96 -15.37 -6.57
N THR A 152 22.00 -16.19 -6.34
CA THR A 152 22.57 -16.44 -5.01
C THR A 152 23.60 -15.39 -4.57
N THR A 153 23.94 -14.45 -5.45
CA THR A 153 24.88 -13.37 -5.12
C THR A 153 24.26 -12.36 -4.14
N THR A 154 25.11 -11.71 -3.34
CA THR A 154 24.69 -10.67 -2.41
C THR A 154 24.10 -9.48 -3.16
N SER A 155 24.68 -9.12 -4.31
CA SER A 155 24.10 -8.11 -5.20
C SER A 155 22.70 -8.50 -5.66
N ALA A 156 22.48 -9.74 -6.12
CA ALA A 156 21.14 -10.17 -6.53
C ALA A 156 20.12 -10.10 -5.38
N HIS A 157 20.47 -10.61 -4.19
CA HIS A 157 19.62 -10.51 -3.01
C HIS A 157 19.26 -9.07 -2.65
N ALA A 158 20.22 -8.13 -2.73
CA ALA A 158 19.98 -6.72 -2.46
C ALA A 158 18.99 -6.09 -3.45
N PHE A 159 19.06 -6.46 -4.73
CA PHE A 159 18.14 -5.99 -5.76
C PHE A 159 16.74 -6.61 -5.64
N HIS A 160 16.65 -7.92 -5.38
CA HIS A 160 15.37 -8.59 -5.15
C HIS A 160 14.66 -8.03 -3.91
N LEU A 161 15.37 -7.92 -2.78
CA LEU A 161 14.84 -7.39 -1.53
C LEU A 161 14.51 -5.90 -1.66
N GLY A 162 15.45 -5.09 -2.14
CA GLY A 162 15.28 -3.65 -2.28
C GLY A 162 14.18 -3.30 -3.27
N GLY A 163 14.18 -3.93 -4.45
CA GLY A 163 13.16 -3.72 -5.48
C GLY A 163 11.75 -4.08 -5.00
N SER A 164 11.60 -5.23 -4.34
CA SER A 164 10.29 -5.65 -3.82
C SER A 164 9.78 -4.76 -2.68
N LEU A 165 10.66 -4.33 -1.77
CA LEU A 165 10.30 -3.37 -0.72
C LEU A 165 9.93 -2.00 -1.29
N ILE A 166 10.60 -1.54 -2.35
CA ILE A 166 10.24 -0.30 -3.07
C ILE A 166 8.85 -0.44 -3.68
N VAL A 167 8.53 -1.57 -4.32
CA VAL A 167 7.18 -1.84 -4.87
C VAL A 167 6.12 -1.78 -3.78
N VAL A 168 6.32 -2.54 -2.70
CA VAL A 168 5.37 -2.62 -1.58
C VAL A 168 5.14 -1.25 -0.95
N THR A 169 6.22 -0.55 -0.63
CA THR A 169 6.18 0.79 -0.03
C THR A 169 5.47 1.77 -0.96
N SER A 170 5.81 1.77 -2.25
CA SER A 170 5.24 2.69 -3.23
C SER A 170 3.73 2.49 -3.39
N VAL A 171 3.27 1.23 -3.52
CA VAL A 171 1.84 0.91 -3.68
C VAL A 171 1.05 1.21 -2.42
N ILE A 172 1.56 0.86 -1.23
CA ILE A 172 0.91 1.22 0.03
C ILE A 172 0.78 2.75 0.13
N CYS A 173 1.82 3.50 -0.22
CA CYS A 173 1.82 4.97 -0.16
C CYS A 173 0.97 5.67 -1.22
N MET A 174 0.37 4.92 -2.17
CA MET A 174 -0.68 5.45 -3.05
C MET A 174 -1.92 5.82 -2.22
N GLY A 175 -2.19 5.09 -1.12
CA GLY A 175 -3.18 5.50 -0.12
C GLY A 175 -2.82 6.84 0.51
N GLU A 176 -3.73 7.82 0.43
CA GLU A 176 -3.47 9.19 0.94
C GLU A 176 -3.14 9.21 2.43
N ILE A 177 -3.81 8.37 3.22
CA ILE A 177 -3.65 8.28 4.68
C ILE A 177 -2.23 7.89 5.09
N VAL A 178 -1.61 6.99 4.33
CA VAL A 178 -0.28 6.41 4.62
C VAL A 178 0.81 6.99 3.73
N ARG A 179 0.49 8.01 2.92
CA ARG A 179 1.39 8.60 1.92
C ARG A 179 2.73 9.11 2.46
N ARG A 180 2.80 9.50 3.73
CA ARG A 180 4.07 9.86 4.37
C ARG A 180 5.09 8.72 4.37
N GLY A 181 4.64 7.47 4.28
CA GLY A 181 5.52 6.30 4.16
C GLY A 181 6.46 6.36 2.96
N ARG A 182 6.19 7.21 1.95
CA ARG A 182 7.03 7.34 0.75
C ARG A 182 8.49 7.66 1.07
N TYR A 183 8.78 8.31 2.19
CA TYR A 183 10.16 8.61 2.57
C TYR A 183 10.98 7.34 2.88
N LEU A 184 10.33 6.20 3.16
CA LEU A 184 11.02 4.91 3.26
C LEU A 184 11.70 4.52 1.94
N ASN A 185 11.13 4.89 0.79
CA ASN A 185 11.77 4.67 -0.51
C ASN A 185 13.10 5.42 -0.67
N ILE A 186 13.36 6.48 0.10
CA ILE A 186 14.67 7.14 0.11
C ILE A 186 15.71 6.18 0.67
N LEU A 187 15.45 5.59 1.83
CA LEU A 187 16.36 4.64 2.46
C LEU A 187 16.53 3.38 1.60
N LEU A 188 15.42 2.84 1.08
CA LEU A 188 15.45 1.66 0.21
C LEU A 188 16.20 1.93 -1.10
N GLY A 189 15.93 3.07 -1.74
CA GLY A 189 16.61 3.49 -2.97
C GLY A 189 18.10 3.69 -2.77
N LEU A 190 18.51 4.36 -1.68
CA LEU A 190 19.93 4.48 -1.33
C LEU A 190 20.57 3.12 -1.03
N GLY A 191 19.85 2.21 -0.37
CA GLY A 191 20.29 0.83 -0.15
C GLY A 191 20.60 0.11 -1.47
N VAL A 192 19.67 0.12 -2.42
CA VAL A 192 19.87 -0.45 -3.76
C VAL A 192 21.03 0.22 -4.51
N ALA A 193 21.21 1.54 -4.34
CA ALA A 193 22.27 2.27 -5.02
C ALA A 193 23.68 1.94 -4.53
N ILE A 194 23.84 1.61 -3.24
CA ILE A 194 25.15 1.46 -2.57
C ILE A 194 25.55 -0.02 -2.45
N THR A 195 24.61 -0.91 -2.14
CA THR A 195 24.89 -2.31 -1.80
C THR A 195 25.72 -3.08 -2.85
N PRO A 196 25.43 -3.02 -4.17
CA PRO A 196 26.23 -3.75 -5.16
C PRO A 196 27.70 -3.31 -5.21
N TRP A 197 28.01 -2.05 -4.89
CA TRP A 197 29.39 -1.56 -4.82
C TRP A 197 30.16 -2.10 -3.61
N ILE A 198 29.46 -2.36 -2.50
CA ILE A 198 30.04 -2.95 -1.30
C ILE A 198 30.24 -4.45 -1.49
N ALA A 199 29.26 -5.12 -2.10
CA ALA A 199 29.31 -6.56 -2.30
C ALA A 199 30.40 -6.97 -3.30
N GLY A 200 30.60 -6.20 -4.37
CA GLY A 200 31.66 -6.45 -5.36
C GLY A 200 31.50 -7.73 -6.18
N ASP A 201 30.39 -8.45 -6.01
CA ASP A 201 30.08 -9.73 -6.67
C ASP A 201 29.12 -9.57 -7.87
N GLY A 202 28.65 -8.35 -8.14
CA GLY A 202 27.77 -8.02 -9.27
C GLY A 202 28.53 -7.51 -10.50
N SER A 203 27.85 -7.46 -11.64
CA SER A 203 28.41 -6.83 -12.84
C SER A 203 28.48 -5.30 -12.69
N LEU A 204 29.43 -4.67 -13.40
CA LEU A 204 29.53 -3.21 -13.44
C LEU A 204 28.21 -2.58 -13.95
N GLY A 205 27.60 -3.19 -14.96
CA GLY A 205 26.31 -2.77 -15.51
C GLY A 205 25.19 -2.79 -14.47
N LEU A 206 25.09 -3.86 -13.68
CA LEU A 206 24.11 -3.96 -12.59
C LEU A 206 24.35 -2.88 -11.54
N SER A 207 25.60 -2.66 -11.12
CA SER A 207 25.95 -1.66 -10.10
C SER A 207 25.59 -0.24 -10.53
N VAL A 208 25.92 0.13 -11.77
CA VAL A 208 25.55 1.44 -12.35
C VAL A 208 24.03 1.58 -12.47
N ALA A 209 23.34 0.55 -12.97
CA ALA A 209 21.88 0.55 -13.06
C ALA A 209 21.23 0.70 -11.69
N GLY A 210 21.73 -0.02 -10.67
CA GLY A 210 21.28 0.08 -9.28
C GLY A 210 21.43 1.48 -8.71
N THR A 211 22.57 2.13 -8.95
CA THR A 211 22.77 3.53 -8.53
C THR A 211 21.78 4.47 -9.20
N ILE A 212 21.59 4.36 -10.52
CA ILE A 212 20.63 5.21 -11.25
C ILE A 212 19.20 4.99 -10.73
N VAL A 213 18.77 3.73 -10.63
CA VAL A 213 17.44 3.35 -10.15
C VAL A 213 17.22 3.81 -8.71
N GLY A 214 18.17 3.52 -7.82
CA GLY A 214 18.09 3.86 -6.41
C GLY A 214 18.01 5.36 -6.16
N LEU A 215 18.85 6.15 -6.85
CA LEU A 215 18.81 7.60 -6.78
C LEU A 215 17.52 8.17 -7.39
N ALA A 216 17.04 7.61 -8.50
CA ALA A 216 15.77 8.02 -9.10
C ALA A 216 14.59 7.76 -8.15
N VAL A 217 14.52 6.58 -7.52
CA VAL A 217 13.49 6.25 -6.53
C VAL A 217 13.56 7.21 -5.33
N ALA A 218 14.76 7.49 -4.81
CA ALA A 218 14.93 8.47 -3.73
C ALA A 218 14.45 9.87 -4.14
N ALA A 219 14.82 10.34 -5.33
CA ALA A 219 14.42 11.65 -5.84
C ALA A 219 12.89 11.74 -6.05
N LEU A 220 12.26 10.70 -6.59
CA LEU A 220 10.81 10.62 -6.82
C LEU A 220 10.00 10.56 -5.52
N SER A 221 10.64 10.29 -4.39
CA SER A 221 9.97 10.21 -3.08
C SER A 221 9.76 11.58 -2.41
N PHE A 222 10.39 12.64 -2.92
CA PHE A 222 10.24 14.00 -2.38
C PHE A 222 8.96 14.72 -2.80
N PRO A 223 8.55 14.74 -4.09
CA PRO A 223 7.38 15.51 -4.53
C PRO A 223 6.11 15.08 -3.81
N ARG A 224 5.29 16.06 -3.42
CA ARG A 224 3.97 15.80 -2.84
C ARG A 224 3.01 15.41 -3.95
N GLY A 225 2.39 14.23 -3.81
CA GLY A 225 1.31 13.81 -4.69
C GLY A 225 0.02 14.61 -4.43
N PRO A 226 -0.93 14.61 -5.39
CA PRO A 226 -2.21 15.30 -5.22
C PRO A 226 -3.02 14.68 -4.07
N LYS A 227 -3.59 15.52 -3.20
CA LYS A 227 -4.59 15.10 -2.21
C LYS A 227 -5.97 15.29 -2.85
N LYS A 228 -6.75 14.22 -2.96
CA LYS A 228 -8.07 14.23 -3.59
C LYS A 228 -9.20 14.16 -2.58
N GLU A 229 -8.94 13.62 -1.39
CA GLU A 229 -9.96 13.32 -0.40
C GLU A 229 -9.68 14.03 0.95
N GLU A 230 -10.71 14.24 1.75
CA GLU A 230 -10.61 14.80 3.09
C GLU A 230 -10.80 13.71 4.15
N TYR A 231 -9.90 13.69 5.14
CA TYR A 231 -9.81 12.64 6.16
C TYR A 231 -10.10 13.17 7.57
N GLY A 232 -10.81 14.31 7.67
CA GLY A 232 -11.24 14.90 8.93
C GLY A 232 -10.07 15.14 9.90
N LEU A 233 -10.12 14.51 11.09
CA LEU A 233 -9.07 14.66 12.11
C LEU A 233 -7.69 14.15 11.67
N TRP A 234 -7.64 13.34 10.62
CA TRP A 234 -6.41 12.79 10.06
C TRP A 234 -5.82 13.66 8.95
N ASP A 235 -6.43 14.78 8.56
CA ASP A 235 -5.89 15.62 7.49
C ASP A 235 -4.49 16.16 7.75
N LYS A 236 -4.16 16.44 9.02
CA LYS A 236 -2.80 16.79 9.42
C LYS A 236 -1.77 15.69 9.08
N TYR A 237 -2.24 14.43 9.08
CA TYR A 237 -1.71 13.16 8.55
C TYR A 237 -1.18 13.22 7.12
N VAL A 238 -1.95 13.84 6.23
CA VAL A 238 -1.85 13.63 4.79
C VAL A 238 -0.99 14.73 4.19
N LYS A 239 0.24 14.38 3.77
CA LYS A 239 1.26 15.33 3.27
C LYS A 239 2.11 14.75 2.12
#